data_AF-A0A5J4XJL4-F1
#
_entry.id   AF-A0A5J4XJL4-F1
#
_cell.length_a   1.000
_cell.length_b   1.000
_cell.length_c   1.000
_cell.angle_alpha   90.00
_cell.angle_beta   90.00
_cell.angle_gamma   90.00
#
_symmetry.space_group_name_H-M   'P 1'
#
loop_
_entity.id
_entity.type
_entity.pdbx_description
1 polymer ?
#
loop_
_entity_poly.entity_id
_entity_poly.type
_entity_poly.pdbx_seq_one_letter_code
_entity_poly.pdbx_strand_id
1 'polypeptide(L)'
;MTKDPSLVCAARGTVLKILHQSRARGQTSFSSAPRALLFKGEDKTSEAELERAMEKLSDKLKEWGAAVHGKVEYLLCYACAGLQFQMCAMRLGTPGAFRFRRPLSLFTVEDRLQIVLIAVQSYWIVKAQAEQLPVVLLPVGCTEITIFSKVTIFDSFVQKQISFSNEAWPHNRCQLMEYIYAASKDCPFLIHAQQPPHASQNGKEYIVDLETVGQPVLSKHFDQRPQNSGELKKSIRCILHALKVLHQAGYAHTDLRWESIVVQHAEQWVLIDLEFACVVNTVPFTPVGGPIIRVLVRGVTYQKDEARVVHSTVVNKL
;
A
#
# COMPACT_ATOMS: atom_id res chain seq x y z
N MET A 1 -24.51 -35.79 33.83
CA MET A 1 -25.25 -34.67 33.19
C MET A 1 -24.74 -34.53 31.76
N THR A 2 -25.48 -35.12 30.83
CA THR A 2 -25.25 -35.08 29.37
C THR A 2 -25.46 -33.65 28.88
N LYS A 3 -24.39 -33.01 28.39
CA LYS A 3 -24.39 -31.61 27.95
C LYS A 3 -24.72 -31.52 26.47
N ASP A 4 -25.67 -30.65 26.15
CA ASP A 4 -26.11 -30.32 24.80
C ASP A 4 -24.99 -29.57 24.03
N PRO A 5 -24.42 -30.16 22.96
CA PRO A 5 -23.37 -29.53 22.14
C PRO A 5 -23.82 -28.21 21.50
N SER A 6 -25.14 -27.96 21.38
CA SER A 6 -25.69 -26.76 20.76
C SER A 6 -25.38 -25.48 21.52
N LEU A 7 -25.32 -25.53 22.86
CA LEU A 7 -25.05 -24.39 23.73
C LEU A 7 -23.59 -23.92 23.68
N VAL A 8 -22.66 -24.85 23.48
CA VAL A 8 -21.22 -24.56 23.35
C VAL A 8 -20.91 -23.90 22.01
N CYS A 9 -21.54 -24.38 20.92
CA CYS A 9 -21.48 -23.73 19.61
C CYS A 9 -22.11 -22.33 19.62
N ALA A 10 -23.22 -22.13 20.35
CA ALA A 10 -23.87 -20.83 20.48
C ALA A 10 -23.00 -19.81 21.26
N ALA A 11 -22.35 -20.22 22.35
CA ALA A 11 -21.45 -19.36 23.11
C ALA A 11 -20.19 -18.96 22.31
N ARG A 12 -19.60 -19.92 21.59
CA ARG A 12 -18.47 -19.68 20.65
C ARG A 12 -18.89 -18.71 19.55
N GLY A 13 -20.09 -18.90 18.98
CA GLY A 13 -20.67 -18.01 17.98
C GLY A 13 -20.94 -16.59 18.48
N THR A 14 -21.38 -16.40 19.73
CA THR A 14 -21.71 -15.08 20.29
C THR A 14 -20.47 -14.28 20.67
N VAL A 15 -19.47 -14.90 21.31
CA VAL A 15 -18.20 -14.24 21.65
C VAL A 15 -17.43 -13.85 20.38
N LEU A 16 -17.39 -14.76 19.39
CA LEU A 16 -16.79 -14.47 18.09
C LEU A 16 -17.60 -13.43 17.31
N LYS A 17 -18.95 -13.40 17.39
CA LYS A 17 -19.78 -12.35 16.75
C LYS A 17 -19.60 -10.96 17.39
N ILE A 18 -19.37 -10.88 18.70
CA ILE A 18 -19.03 -9.61 19.37
C ILE A 18 -17.69 -9.07 18.84
N LEU A 19 -16.75 -9.96 18.51
CA LEU A 19 -15.46 -9.63 17.90
C LEU A 19 -15.49 -9.57 16.36
N HIS A 20 -16.55 -10.05 15.70
CA HIS A 20 -16.68 -10.18 14.25
C HIS A 20 -17.96 -9.52 13.74
N GLN A 21 -17.90 -8.21 13.53
CA GLN A 21 -18.74 -7.55 12.55
C GLN A 21 -17.89 -7.08 11.37
N SER A 22 -17.82 -7.91 10.32
CA SER A 22 -17.67 -7.43 8.93
C SER A 22 -18.02 -8.54 7.94
N ARG A 23 -18.73 -8.16 6.88
CA ARG A 23 -19.34 -9.00 5.85
C ARG A 23 -18.32 -9.27 4.74
N ALA A 24 -17.84 -10.51 4.61
CA ALA A 24 -17.54 -11.23 3.36
C ALA A 24 -16.65 -12.46 3.66
N ARG A 25 -16.83 -13.50 2.86
CA ARG A 25 -16.32 -14.88 3.02
C ARG A 25 -14.83 -14.94 3.41
N GLY A 26 -14.53 -15.58 4.54
CA GLY A 26 -13.26 -16.28 4.77
C GLY A 26 -12.13 -15.53 5.47
N GLN A 27 -12.28 -14.27 5.85
CA GLN A 27 -11.29 -13.54 6.67
C GLN A 27 -11.98 -12.82 7.84
N THR A 28 -11.47 -13.04 9.04
CA THR A 28 -12.01 -12.53 10.32
C THR A 28 -11.25 -11.27 10.77
N SER A 29 -11.80 -10.09 10.48
CA SER A 29 -11.22 -8.79 10.88
C SER A 29 -12.30 -7.84 11.42
N PHE A 30 -12.00 -7.13 12.52
CA PHE A 30 -12.82 -6.05 13.08
C PHE A 30 -12.27 -4.68 12.62
N SER A 31 -13.12 -3.80 12.10
CA SER A 31 -12.73 -2.49 11.57
C SER A 31 -13.72 -1.42 12.04
N SER A 32 -13.28 -0.46 12.85
CA SER A 32 -14.03 0.77 13.17
C SER A 32 -13.76 1.92 12.18
N ALA A 33 -12.80 1.75 11.28
CA ALA A 33 -12.56 2.57 10.10
C ALA A 33 -12.47 1.59 8.93
N PRO A 34 -13.26 1.74 7.84
CA PRO A 34 -13.75 0.65 6.97
C PRO A 34 -12.69 -0.24 6.28
N ARG A 35 -11.39 -0.03 6.52
CA ARG A 35 -10.27 -0.58 5.74
C ARG A 35 -8.98 -0.85 6.54
N ALA A 36 -8.96 -0.65 7.87
CA ALA A 36 -7.79 -0.93 8.71
C ALA A 36 -7.91 -2.30 9.40
N LEU A 37 -6.87 -3.14 9.31
CA LEU A 37 -6.77 -4.34 10.15
C LEU A 37 -6.22 -3.93 11.51
N LEU A 38 -7.09 -3.77 12.51
CA LEU A 38 -6.69 -3.45 13.89
C LEU A 38 -6.74 -4.67 14.84
N PHE A 39 -7.35 -5.76 14.37
CA PHE A 39 -7.56 -6.95 15.19
C PHE A 39 -7.61 -8.19 14.30
N LYS A 40 -6.80 -9.20 14.63
CA LYS A 40 -6.72 -10.45 13.86
C LYS A 40 -6.83 -11.68 14.75
N GLY A 41 -7.50 -12.70 14.22
CA GLY A 41 -7.70 -13.98 14.89
C GLY A 41 -7.21 -15.16 14.07
N GLU A 42 -6.79 -16.21 14.75
CA GLU A 42 -6.62 -17.55 14.19
C GLU A 42 -7.45 -18.57 14.99
N ASP A 43 -8.11 -19.49 14.29
CA ASP A 43 -8.91 -20.55 14.91
C ASP A 43 -8.44 -21.95 14.50
N LYS A 44 -8.50 -22.90 15.43
CA LYS A 44 -8.21 -24.33 15.27
C LYS A 44 -9.27 -25.16 15.97
N THR A 45 -9.48 -26.38 15.47
CA THR A 45 -10.53 -27.26 15.97
C THR A 45 -10.12 -27.98 17.25
N SER A 46 -8.87 -28.43 17.35
CA SER A 46 -8.34 -29.16 18.51
C SER A 46 -7.68 -28.22 19.52
N GLU A 47 -7.90 -28.44 20.82
CA GLU A 47 -7.24 -27.67 21.90
C GLU A 47 -5.72 -27.82 21.87
N ALA A 48 -5.21 -29.00 21.47
CA ALA A 48 -3.78 -29.25 21.36
C ALA A 48 -3.09 -28.39 20.28
N GLU A 49 -3.87 -27.72 19.42
CA GLU A 49 -3.35 -26.88 18.33
C GLU A 49 -3.28 -25.39 18.69
N LEU A 50 -3.40 -25.01 19.97
CA LEU A 50 -3.31 -23.60 20.36
C LEU A 50 -1.96 -22.97 19.96
N GLU A 51 -0.87 -23.69 20.17
CA GLU A 51 0.48 -23.27 19.77
C GLU A 51 0.56 -23.07 18.25
N ARG A 52 0.01 -24.03 17.49
CA ARG A 52 -0.05 -23.96 16.03
C ARG A 52 -0.94 -22.81 15.53
N ALA A 53 -1.99 -22.45 16.26
CA ALA A 53 -2.81 -21.27 15.95
C ALA A 53 -1.98 -19.99 16.14
N MET A 54 -1.20 -19.90 17.21
CA MET A 54 -0.32 -18.76 17.47
C MET A 54 0.85 -18.63 16.49
N GLU A 55 1.46 -19.74 16.08
CA GLU A 55 2.49 -19.76 15.03
C GLU A 55 1.93 -19.24 13.71
N LYS A 56 0.77 -19.78 13.27
CA LYS A 56 0.11 -19.31 12.04
C LYS A 56 -0.28 -17.84 12.09
N LEU A 57 -0.71 -17.36 13.26
CA LEU A 57 -1.01 -15.94 13.45
C LEU A 57 0.25 -15.10 13.27
N SER A 58 1.38 -15.55 13.83
CA SER A 58 2.68 -14.90 13.69
C SER A 58 3.18 -14.89 12.24
N ASP A 59 3.03 -16.01 11.52
CA ASP A 59 3.40 -16.12 10.10
C ASP A 59 2.59 -15.16 9.22
N LYS A 60 1.27 -15.08 9.45
CA LYS A 60 0.35 -14.22 8.70
C LYS A 60 0.59 -12.73 8.89
N LEU A 61 1.33 -12.36 9.93
CA LEU A 61 1.55 -10.99 10.36
C LEU A 61 3.05 -10.66 10.43
N LYS A 62 3.90 -11.48 9.79
CA LYS A 62 5.35 -11.28 9.77
C LYS A 62 5.75 -10.00 9.03
N GLU A 63 4.95 -9.57 8.06
CA GLU A 63 5.30 -8.49 7.12
C GLU A 63 4.37 -7.27 7.16
N TRP A 64 3.55 -7.13 8.22
CA TRP A 64 2.64 -5.99 8.31
C TRP A 64 3.42 -4.67 8.37
N GLY A 65 3.21 -3.80 7.37
CA GLY A 65 3.98 -2.57 7.16
C GLY A 65 3.34 -1.32 7.76
N ALA A 66 4.17 -0.35 8.10
CA ALA A 66 3.72 0.94 8.64
C ALA A 66 3.02 1.83 7.58
N ALA A 67 3.13 1.49 6.29
CA ALA A 67 2.30 2.09 5.23
C ALA A 67 0.79 1.80 5.42
N VAL A 68 0.46 0.62 5.98
CA VAL A 68 -0.93 0.15 6.19
C VAL A 68 -1.42 0.49 7.61
N HIS A 69 -0.52 0.45 8.61
CA HIS A 69 -0.88 0.58 10.03
C HIS A 69 -0.37 1.86 10.71
N GLY A 70 0.30 2.75 9.96
CA GLY A 70 0.69 4.08 10.45
C GLY A 70 1.71 4.00 11.59
N LYS A 71 1.38 4.59 12.74
CA LYS A 71 2.23 4.61 13.94
C LYS A 71 1.90 3.50 14.94
N VAL A 72 1.01 2.56 14.59
CA VAL A 72 0.61 1.47 15.48
C VAL A 72 1.78 0.52 15.71
N GLU A 73 2.31 0.50 16.94
CA GLU A 73 3.43 -0.36 17.30
C GLU A 73 3.03 -1.80 17.65
N TYR A 74 1.80 -2.00 18.11
CA TYR A 74 1.28 -3.29 18.56
C TYR A 74 -0.05 -3.61 17.91
N LEU A 75 -0.15 -4.78 17.29
CA LEU A 75 -1.42 -5.33 16.82
C LEU A 75 -1.99 -6.25 17.90
N LEU A 76 -3.24 -6.00 18.30
CA LEU A 76 -3.96 -6.92 19.16
C LEU A 76 -4.42 -8.13 18.34
N CYS A 77 -4.24 -9.32 18.90
CA CYS A 77 -4.61 -10.56 18.24
C CYS A 77 -5.20 -11.57 19.23
N TYR A 78 -5.82 -12.62 18.70
CA TYR A 78 -6.22 -13.76 19.51
C TYR A 78 -6.01 -15.09 18.77
N ALA A 79 -5.82 -16.15 19.53
CA ALA A 79 -5.79 -17.52 19.04
C ALA A 79 -6.85 -18.35 19.77
N CYS A 80 -7.62 -19.11 19.00
CA CYS A 80 -8.58 -20.08 19.50
C CYS A 80 -8.19 -21.49 19.07
N ALA A 81 -8.39 -22.46 19.96
CA ALA A 81 -8.15 -23.87 19.71
C ALA A 81 -9.10 -24.70 20.56
N GLY A 82 -10.09 -25.35 19.94
CA GLY A 82 -11.14 -26.06 20.68
C GLY A 82 -11.92 -25.14 21.62
N LEU A 83 -11.85 -25.38 22.94
CA LEU A 83 -12.44 -24.50 23.97
C LEU A 83 -11.42 -23.51 24.57
N GLN A 84 -10.19 -23.48 24.09
CA GLN A 84 -9.17 -22.56 24.58
C GLN A 84 -9.18 -21.25 23.79
N PHE A 85 -9.01 -20.14 24.52
CA PHE A 85 -8.86 -18.79 24.02
C PHE A 85 -7.57 -18.18 24.59
N GLN A 86 -6.73 -17.62 23.74
CA GLN A 86 -5.52 -16.92 24.14
C GLN A 86 -5.52 -15.53 23.50
N MET A 87 -5.53 -14.49 24.33
CA MET A 87 -5.28 -13.13 23.87
C MET A 87 -3.77 -12.93 23.69
N CYS A 88 -3.38 -12.24 22.61
CA CYS A 88 -1.99 -11.93 22.34
C CYS A 88 -1.82 -10.55 21.69
N ALA A 89 -0.59 -10.07 21.65
CA ALA A 89 -0.21 -8.91 20.87
C ALA A 89 1.04 -9.22 20.04
N MET A 90 1.17 -8.57 18.90
CA MET A 90 2.38 -8.63 18.08
C MET A 90 2.98 -7.25 17.97
N ARG A 91 4.30 -7.14 18.11
CA ARG A 91 5.02 -5.87 17.97
C ARG A 91 5.56 -5.73 16.56
N LEU A 92 5.41 -4.56 15.97
CA LEU A 92 5.96 -4.25 14.66
C LEU A 92 7.47 -4.53 14.61
N GLY A 93 7.93 -5.24 13.57
CA GLY A 93 9.33 -5.60 13.38
C GLY A 93 9.89 -6.66 14.34
N THR A 94 9.07 -7.20 15.26
CA THR A 94 9.50 -8.27 16.18
C THR A 94 8.75 -9.56 15.83
N PRO A 95 9.45 -10.68 15.58
CA PRO A 95 8.80 -11.95 15.32
C PRO A 95 8.13 -12.50 16.58
N GLY A 96 6.94 -13.09 16.41
CA GLY A 96 6.22 -13.81 17.45
C GLY A 96 5.16 -12.99 18.18
N ALA A 97 4.16 -13.70 18.70
CA ALA A 97 3.06 -13.13 19.46
C ALA A 97 3.31 -13.22 20.97
N PHE A 98 3.23 -12.07 21.66
CA PHE A 98 3.26 -11.97 23.11
C PHE A 98 1.93 -12.42 23.70
N ARG A 99 1.96 -13.38 24.63
CA ARG A 99 0.75 -13.87 25.29
C ARG A 99 0.36 -12.95 26.44
N PHE A 100 -0.92 -12.62 26.50
CA PHE A 100 -1.48 -12.06 27.72
C PHE A 100 -1.99 -13.18 28.62
N ARG A 101 -1.39 -13.30 29.80
CA ARG A 101 -1.82 -14.27 30.84
C ARG A 101 -1.83 -15.72 30.34
N ARG A 102 -2.50 -16.61 31.08
CA ARG A 102 -2.74 -18.01 30.70
C ARG A 102 -3.86 -18.12 29.64
N PRO A 103 -3.91 -19.23 28.88
CA PRO A 103 -5.08 -19.58 28.10
C PRO A 103 -6.34 -19.65 28.97
N LEU A 104 -7.45 -19.15 28.41
CA LEU A 104 -8.77 -19.11 29.04
C LEU A 104 -9.65 -20.20 28.43
N SER A 105 -10.44 -20.87 29.27
CA SER A 105 -11.37 -21.92 28.84
C SER A 105 -12.78 -21.38 28.64
N LEU A 106 -13.37 -21.64 27.48
CA LEU A 106 -14.78 -21.41 27.20
C LEU A 106 -15.71 -22.34 28.02
N PHE A 107 -15.16 -23.34 28.72
CA PHE A 107 -15.94 -24.24 29.57
C PHE A 107 -16.32 -23.60 30.91
N THR A 108 -15.42 -22.81 31.50
CA THR A 108 -15.58 -22.24 32.83
C THR A 108 -16.26 -20.87 32.78
N VAL A 109 -17.20 -20.61 33.70
CA VAL A 109 -17.94 -19.34 33.76
C VAL A 109 -17.01 -18.15 33.98
N GLU A 110 -16.05 -18.29 34.89
CA GLU A 110 -15.06 -17.25 35.22
C GLU A 110 -14.26 -16.82 33.99
N ASP A 111 -13.65 -17.79 33.28
CA ASP A 111 -12.88 -17.50 32.07
C ASP A 111 -13.76 -16.90 30.96
N ARG A 112 -15.02 -17.31 30.82
CA ARG A 112 -15.94 -16.68 29.86
C ARG A 112 -16.21 -15.20 30.17
N LEU A 113 -16.40 -14.86 31.44
CA LEU A 113 -16.53 -13.46 31.87
C LEU A 113 -15.24 -12.68 31.59
N GLN A 114 -14.09 -13.30 31.84
CA GLN A 114 -12.79 -12.71 31.55
C GLN A 114 -12.58 -12.46 30.04
N ILE A 115 -13.04 -13.38 29.17
CA ILE A 115 -12.99 -13.21 27.70
C ILE A 115 -13.88 -12.04 27.26
N VAL A 116 -15.09 -11.90 27.83
CA VAL A 116 -15.96 -10.75 27.56
C VAL A 116 -15.29 -9.44 27.96
N LEU A 117 -14.65 -9.41 29.13
CA LEU A 117 -13.90 -8.23 29.58
C LEU A 117 -12.74 -7.91 28.63
N ILE A 118 -11.99 -8.91 28.16
CA ILE A 118 -10.93 -8.74 27.16
C ILE A 118 -11.49 -8.16 25.86
N ALA A 119 -12.65 -8.63 25.40
CA ALA A 119 -13.28 -8.11 24.19
C ALA A 119 -13.64 -6.61 24.33
N VAL A 120 -14.22 -6.22 25.47
CA VAL A 120 -14.52 -4.81 25.77
C VAL A 120 -13.25 -3.98 25.85
N GLN A 121 -12.21 -4.45 26.54
CA GLN A 121 -10.92 -3.74 26.62
C GLN A 121 -10.24 -3.61 25.26
N SER A 122 -10.30 -4.67 24.44
CA SER A 122 -9.76 -4.66 23.08
C SER A 122 -10.45 -3.59 22.23
N TYR A 123 -11.77 -3.44 22.35
CA TYR A 123 -12.50 -2.36 21.67
C TYR A 123 -11.96 -0.97 22.07
N TRP A 124 -11.72 -0.73 23.36
CA TRP A 124 -11.18 0.56 23.82
C TRP A 124 -9.75 0.81 23.33
N ILE A 125 -8.91 -0.23 23.30
CA ILE A 125 -7.55 -0.13 22.76
C ILE A 125 -7.60 0.17 21.27
N VAL A 126 -8.40 -0.57 20.50
CA VAL A 126 -8.62 -0.35 19.06
C VAL A 126 -9.12 1.06 18.79
N LYS A 127 -10.03 1.57 19.62
CA LYS A 127 -10.53 2.95 19.54
C LYS A 127 -9.43 3.98 19.81
N ALA A 128 -8.58 3.76 20.80
CA ALA A 128 -7.45 4.63 21.10
C ALA A 128 -6.36 4.57 20.00
N GLN A 129 -6.15 3.39 19.40
CA GLN A 129 -5.23 3.19 18.28
C GLN A 129 -5.73 3.82 16.99
N ALA A 130 -7.02 4.11 16.85
CA ALA A 130 -7.57 4.74 15.65
C ALA A 130 -6.94 6.11 15.37
N GLU A 131 -6.50 6.85 16.41
CA GLU A 131 -5.77 8.11 16.25
C GLU A 131 -4.32 7.93 15.74
N GLN A 132 -3.78 6.73 15.84
CA GLN A 132 -2.42 6.37 15.40
C GLN A 132 -2.39 5.79 13.98
N LEU A 133 -3.56 5.46 13.44
CA LEU A 133 -3.70 5.01 12.06
C LEU A 133 -3.29 6.12 11.09
N PRO A 134 -2.83 5.76 9.88
CA PRO A 134 -2.56 6.77 8.87
C PRO A 134 -3.88 7.45 8.50
N VAL A 135 -3.80 8.76 8.20
CA VAL A 135 -4.97 9.58 7.80
C VAL A 135 -5.68 8.96 6.59
N VAL A 136 -4.93 8.24 5.75
CA VAL A 136 -5.45 7.46 4.62
C VAL A 136 -5.08 6.00 4.83
N LEU A 137 -6.10 5.15 4.88
CA LEU A 137 -5.92 3.71 4.95
C LEU A 137 -5.80 3.15 3.54
N LEU A 138 -4.67 2.49 3.26
CA LEU A 138 -4.49 1.70 2.05
C LEU A 138 -4.98 0.27 2.34
N PRO A 139 -6.23 -0.08 1.97
CA PRO A 139 -6.77 -1.42 2.17
C PRO A 139 -5.92 -2.48 1.45
N VAL A 140 -5.29 -3.36 2.22
CA VAL A 140 -4.64 -4.56 1.68
C VAL A 140 -5.67 -5.40 0.91
N GLY A 141 -5.28 -5.87 -0.27
CA GLY A 141 -6.12 -6.62 -1.20
C GLY A 141 -7.07 -5.76 -2.03
N CYS A 142 -7.04 -4.44 -1.87
CA CYS A 142 -7.80 -3.55 -2.73
C CYS A 142 -7.12 -3.36 -4.07
N THR A 143 -7.94 -3.33 -5.11
CA THR A 143 -7.53 -2.96 -6.45
C THR A 143 -8.19 -1.65 -6.83
N GLU A 144 -7.39 -0.66 -7.21
CA GLU A 144 -7.86 0.53 -7.93
C GLU A 144 -7.70 0.31 -9.43
N ILE A 145 -8.75 0.61 -10.18
CA ILE A 145 -8.77 0.48 -11.63
C ILE A 145 -8.92 1.88 -12.22
N THR A 146 -7.98 2.25 -13.08
CA THR A 146 -8.01 3.44 -13.92
C THR A 146 -8.24 3.02 -15.37
N ILE A 147 -8.31 4.00 -16.29
CA ILE A 147 -8.53 3.74 -17.72
C ILE A 147 -7.45 2.86 -18.33
N PHE A 148 -6.20 2.99 -17.87
CA PHE A 148 -5.03 2.31 -18.47
C PHE A 148 -4.26 1.42 -17.50
N SER A 149 -4.53 1.52 -16.21
CA SER A 149 -3.78 0.79 -15.18
C SER A 149 -4.67 0.23 -14.08
N LYS A 150 -4.23 -0.89 -13.53
CA LYS A 150 -4.80 -1.54 -12.36
C LYS A 150 -3.73 -1.60 -11.29
N VAL A 151 -3.99 -1.01 -10.13
CA VAL A 151 -3.07 -0.97 -8.99
C VAL A 151 -3.65 -1.82 -7.88
N THR A 152 -2.95 -2.87 -7.45
CA THR A 152 -3.37 -3.74 -6.34
C THR A 152 -2.40 -3.61 -5.19
N ILE A 153 -2.92 -3.32 -4.01
CA ILE A 153 -2.13 -3.13 -2.79
C ILE A 153 -2.02 -4.46 -2.05
N PHE A 154 -0.80 -4.94 -1.84
CA PHE A 154 -0.50 -6.08 -0.99
C PHE A 154 0.15 -5.60 0.32
N ASP A 155 0.42 -6.53 1.23
CA ASP A 155 0.97 -6.19 2.56
C ASP A 155 2.39 -5.61 2.46
N SER A 156 3.22 -6.21 1.60
CA SER A 156 4.64 -5.84 1.42
C SER A 156 4.96 -5.13 0.11
N PHE A 157 4.06 -5.15 -0.88
CA PHE A 157 4.30 -4.52 -2.20
C PHE A 157 3.02 -3.96 -2.84
N VAL A 158 3.17 -3.13 -3.86
CA VAL A 158 2.09 -2.63 -4.71
C VAL A 158 2.30 -3.14 -6.12
N GLN A 159 1.35 -3.89 -6.65
CA GLN A 159 1.40 -4.36 -8.03
C GLN A 159 0.70 -3.39 -8.95
N LYS A 160 1.40 -2.89 -9.97
CA LYS A 160 0.81 -2.08 -11.04
C LYS A 160 0.78 -2.91 -12.33
N GLN A 161 -0.40 -2.96 -12.94
CA GLN A 161 -0.65 -3.65 -14.21
C GLN A 161 -1.11 -2.62 -15.25
N ILE A 162 -0.58 -2.67 -16.47
CA ILE A 162 -0.96 -1.80 -17.59
C ILE A 162 -1.27 -2.66 -18.81
N SER A 163 -2.43 -2.48 -19.43
CA SER A 163 -2.82 -3.29 -20.60
C SER A 163 -2.14 -2.80 -21.89
N PHE A 164 -1.55 -3.73 -22.65
CA PHE A 164 -1.08 -3.52 -24.01
C PHE A 164 -2.28 -3.55 -24.96
N SER A 165 -2.80 -2.38 -25.34
CA SER A 165 -3.29 -2.25 -26.71
C SER A 165 -2.14 -1.71 -27.55
N ASN A 166 -1.98 -2.17 -28.80
CA ASN A 166 -0.88 -1.75 -29.68
C ASN A 166 -0.80 -0.21 -29.85
N GLU A 167 -1.92 0.49 -29.61
CA GLU A 167 -1.99 1.96 -29.63
C GLU A 167 -1.73 2.59 -28.25
N ALA A 168 -2.02 1.90 -27.14
CA ALA A 168 -1.92 2.46 -25.80
C ALA A 168 -0.63 2.12 -25.06
N TRP A 169 0.12 1.04 -25.36
CA TRP A 169 1.41 0.78 -24.68
C TRP A 169 2.35 -0.11 -25.52
N PRO A 170 3.46 0.43 -26.07
CA PRO A 170 4.39 -0.32 -26.92
C PRO A 170 5.14 -1.46 -26.20
N HIS A 171 5.36 -2.60 -26.89
CA HIS A 171 6.08 -3.75 -26.31
C HIS A 171 7.53 -3.42 -25.91
N ASN A 172 8.24 -2.59 -26.70
CA ASN A 172 9.58 -2.10 -26.38
C ASN A 172 9.63 -1.24 -25.11
N ARG A 173 8.48 -0.78 -24.60
CA ARG A 173 8.40 -0.01 -23.36
C ARG A 173 8.67 -0.85 -22.13
N CYS A 174 8.36 -2.16 -22.13
CA CYS A 174 8.73 -3.04 -21.00
C CYS A 174 10.24 -3.07 -20.80
N GLN A 175 11.00 -3.23 -21.89
CA GLN A 175 12.46 -3.21 -21.86
C GLN A 175 13.00 -1.86 -21.39
N LEU A 176 12.38 -0.75 -21.82
CA LEU A 176 12.74 0.58 -21.31
C LEU A 176 12.50 0.68 -19.80
N MET A 177 11.38 0.18 -19.28
CA MET A 177 11.08 0.23 -17.85
C MET A 177 12.07 -0.60 -17.03
N GLU A 178 12.52 -1.75 -17.53
CA GLU A 178 13.57 -2.54 -16.88
C GLU A 178 14.84 -1.72 -16.65
N TYR A 179 15.31 -0.98 -17.67
CA TYR A 179 16.49 -0.12 -17.53
C TYR A 179 16.26 1.06 -16.58
N ILE A 180 15.07 1.67 -16.60
CA ILE A 180 14.74 2.80 -15.73
C ILE A 180 14.70 2.37 -14.25
N TYR A 181 14.05 1.23 -13.95
CA TYR A 181 14.01 0.70 -12.58
C TYR A 181 15.39 0.22 -12.11
N ALA A 182 16.21 -0.34 -13.00
CA ALA A 182 17.59 -0.68 -12.67
C ALA A 182 18.44 0.56 -12.33
N ALA A 183 18.20 1.68 -13.02
CA ALA A 183 18.89 2.94 -12.78
C ALA A 183 18.42 3.66 -11.50
N SER A 184 17.18 3.42 -11.04
CA SER A 184 16.62 4.07 -9.85
C SER A 184 16.85 3.32 -8.54
N LYS A 185 17.28 2.05 -8.59
CA LYS A 185 17.32 1.10 -7.45
C LYS A 185 18.02 1.60 -6.18
N ASP A 186 19.03 2.45 -6.32
CA ASP A 186 19.85 2.92 -5.18
C ASP A 186 19.41 4.31 -4.69
N CYS A 187 18.39 4.92 -5.32
CA CYS A 187 17.91 6.25 -4.97
C CYS A 187 16.71 6.18 -4.02
N PRO A 188 16.84 6.60 -2.75
CA PRO A 188 15.74 6.53 -1.78
C PRO A 188 14.58 7.49 -2.08
N PHE A 189 14.74 8.39 -3.06
CA PHE A 189 13.72 9.36 -3.46
C PHE A 189 12.98 8.96 -4.75
N LEU A 190 13.27 7.77 -5.28
CA LEU A 190 12.57 7.17 -6.42
C LEU A 190 11.91 5.86 -5.98
N ILE A 191 10.78 5.53 -6.59
CA ILE A 191 10.16 4.21 -6.43
C ILE A 191 11.05 3.10 -6.98
N HIS A 192 11.06 1.96 -6.28
CA HIS A 192 11.80 0.77 -6.65
C HIS A 192 10.85 -0.36 -7.02
N ALA A 193 11.23 -1.11 -8.06
CA ALA A 193 10.61 -2.37 -8.38
C ALA A 193 11.30 -3.48 -7.57
N GLN A 194 10.51 -4.34 -6.92
CA GLN A 194 11.03 -5.50 -6.19
C GLN A 194 11.69 -6.51 -7.15
N GLN A 195 11.18 -6.57 -8.37
CA GLN A 195 11.69 -7.40 -9.44
C GLN A 195 11.56 -6.64 -10.77
N PRO A 196 12.38 -6.98 -11.79
CA PRO A 196 12.22 -6.40 -13.11
C PRO A 196 10.77 -6.53 -13.62
N PRO A 197 10.25 -5.49 -14.28
CA PRO A 197 8.92 -5.56 -14.87
C PRO A 197 8.85 -6.65 -15.93
N HIS A 198 7.69 -7.29 -16.05
CA HIS A 198 7.49 -8.39 -16.98
C HIS A 198 6.14 -8.30 -17.68
N ALA A 199 6.01 -9.02 -18.80
CA ALA A 199 4.73 -9.19 -19.46
C ALA A 199 3.94 -10.33 -18.79
N SER A 200 2.61 -10.19 -18.74
CA SER A 200 1.72 -11.27 -18.33
C SER A 200 1.82 -12.48 -19.26
N GLN A 201 1.35 -13.65 -18.79
CA GLN A 201 1.43 -14.91 -19.55
C GLN A 201 0.75 -14.85 -20.93
N ASN A 202 -0.29 -14.03 -21.07
CA ASN A 202 -0.99 -13.84 -22.34
C ASN A 202 -0.33 -12.77 -23.24
N GLY A 203 0.74 -12.13 -22.77
CA GLY A 203 1.48 -11.08 -23.47
C GLY A 203 0.69 -9.80 -23.68
N LYS A 204 -0.39 -9.55 -22.91
CA LYS A 204 -1.30 -8.40 -23.07
C LYS A 204 -1.20 -7.38 -21.94
N GLU A 205 -0.40 -7.63 -20.91
CA GLU A 205 -0.28 -6.71 -19.78
C GLU A 205 1.19 -6.58 -19.36
N TYR A 206 1.62 -5.35 -19.06
CA TYR A 206 2.82 -5.03 -18.31
C TYR A 206 2.50 -5.17 -16.83
N ILE A 207 3.36 -5.83 -16.07
CA ILE A 207 3.23 -6.02 -14.62
C ILE A 207 4.53 -5.62 -13.95
N VAL A 208 4.42 -4.80 -12.90
CA VAL A 208 5.53 -4.46 -12.02
C VAL A 208 5.08 -4.51 -10.57
N ASP A 209 5.89 -5.18 -9.74
CA ASP A 209 5.72 -5.19 -8.29
C ASP A 209 6.65 -4.12 -7.70
N LEU A 210 6.05 -3.10 -7.11
CA LEU A 210 6.71 -1.94 -6.55
C LEU A 210 6.80 -2.10 -5.03
N GLU A 211 7.86 -1.59 -4.42
CA GLU A 211 7.91 -1.51 -2.96
C GLU A 211 6.73 -0.71 -2.41
N THR A 212 6.25 -1.06 -1.20
CA THR A 212 5.14 -0.35 -0.55
C THR A 212 5.60 1.03 -0.12
N VAL A 213 5.27 2.05 -0.91
CA VAL A 213 5.68 3.43 -0.61
C VAL A 213 4.50 4.29 -0.20
N GLY A 214 4.45 4.55 1.10
CA GLY A 214 3.94 5.81 1.66
C GLY A 214 2.47 6.16 1.38
N GLN A 215 2.15 7.41 1.65
CA GLN A 215 0.82 8.00 1.41
C GLN A 215 0.91 9.00 0.26
N PRO A 216 -0.06 9.03 -0.67
CA PRO A 216 -0.05 10.02 -1.74
C PRO A 216 -0.14 11.44 -1.17
N VAL A 217 0.71 12.33 -1.70
CA VAL A 217 0.70 13.75 -1.33
C VAL A 217 -0.61 14.40 -1.75
N LEU A 218 -1.08 14.09 -2.95
CA LEU A 218 -2.33 14.63 -3.47
C LEU A 218 -3.15 13.52 -4.11
N SER A 219 -4.42 13.44 -3.75
CA SER A 219 -5.40 12.53 -4.36
C SER A 219 -6.79 13.16 -4.32
N LYS A 220 -7.77 12.52 -4.99
CA LYS A 220 -9.19 12.93 -4.94
C LYS A 220 -9.77 13.06 -3.54
N HIS A 221 -9.17 12.38 -2.56
CA HIS A 221 -9.67 12.32 -1.19
C HIS A 221 -8.85 13.14 -0.21
N PHE A 222 -7.70 13.68 -0.64
CA PHE A 222 -6.68 14.09 0.31
C PHE A 222 -5.62 15.05 -0.26
N ASP A 223 -5.17 16.01 0.55
CA ASP A 223 -4.15 17.02 0.20
C ASP A 223 -3.14 17.21 1.35
N GLN A 224 -1.95 16.62 1.19
CA GLN A 224 -0.77 16.73 2.06
C GLN A 224 0.31 17.60 1.45
N ARG A 225 -0.01 18.47 0.47
CA ARG A 225 1.02 19.35 -0.09
C ARG A 225 1.72 20.14 1.02
N PRO A 226 3.02 20.46 0.87
CA PRO A 226 3.76 21.19 1.89
C PRO A 226 3.02 22.44 2.36
N GLN A 227 2.78 22.56 3.66
CA GLN A 227 1.96 23.64 4.24
C GLN A 227 2.80 24.87 4.61
N ASN A 228 4.12 24.73 4.66
CA ASN A 228 5.04 25.80 4.97
C ASN A 228 6.33 25.73 4.14
N SER A 229 7.11 26.82 4.16
CA SER A 229 8.35 26.93 3.40
C SER A 229 9.40 25.88 3.77
N GLY A 230 9.43 25.43 5.04
CA GLY A 230 10.36 24.41 5.51
C GLY A 230 10.09 23.05 4.86
N GLU A 231 8.84 22.60 4.92
CA GLU A 231 8.37 21.38 4.27
C GLU A 231 8.57 21.43 2.76
N LEU A 232 8.26 22.57 2.12
CA LEU A 232 8.42 22.74 0.68
C LEU A 232 9.88 22.62 0.26
N LYS A 233 10.80 23.23 1.01
CA LYS A 233 12.24 23.09 0.74
C LYS A 233 12.71 21.64 0.87
N LYS A 234 12.22 20.91 1.88
CA LYS A 234 12.55 19.49 2.07
C LYS A 234 12.03 18.64 0.91
N SER A 235 10.77 18.81 0.52
CA SER A 235 10.15 18.03 -0.57
C SER A 235 10.84 18.30 -1.91
N ILE A 236 11.07 19.57 -2.25
CA ILE A 236 11.78 19.96 -3.47
C ILE A 236 13.21 19.39 -3.49
N ARG A 237 13.90 19.36 -2.36
CA ARG A 237 15.24 18.75 -2.28
C ARG A 237 15.21 17.25 -2.61
N CYS A 238 14.25 16.50 -2.07
CA CYS A 238 14.07 15.08 -2.38
C CYS A 238 13.75 14.87 -3.87
N ILE A 239 12.82 15.64 -4.41
CA ILE A 239 12.41 15.59 -5.83
C ILE A 239 13.59 15.91 -6.75
N LEU A 240 14.38 16.96 -6.47
CA LEU A 240 15.54 17.32 -7.28
C LEU A 240 16.63 16.24 -7.24
N HIS A 241 16.79 15.53 -6.13
CA HIS A 241 17.71 14.40 -6.03
C HIS A 241 17.24 13.23 -6.90
N ALA A 242 15.95 12.87 -6.83
CA ALA A 242 15.34 11.86 -7.69
C ALA A 242 15.54 12.18 -9.18
N LEU A 243 15.25 13.43 -9.58
CA LEU A 243 15.42 13.89 -10.96
C LEU A 243 16.89 13.88 -11.40
N LYS A 244 17.82 14.26 -10.52
CA LYS A 244 19.25 14.19 -10.82
C LYS A 244 19.68 12.77 -11.18
N VAL A 245 19.25 11.77 -10.41
CA VAL A 245 19.58 10.36 -10.67
C VAL A 245 19.02 9.91 -12.02
N LEU A 246 17.73 10.19 -12.30
CA LEU A 246 17.13 9.84 -13.59
C LEU A 246 17.85 10.51 -14.76
N HIS A 247 18.15 11.81 -14.67
CA HIS A 247 18.83 12.54 -15.74
C HIS A 247 20.27 12.05 -15.96
N GLN A 248 21.00 11.69 -14.90
CA GLN A 248 22.34 11.09 -15.01
C GLN A 248 22.30 9.73 -15.71
N ALA A 249 21.20 8.98 -15.57
CA ALA A 249 20.96 7.74 -16.29
C ALA A 249 20.40 7.94 -17.71
N GLY A 250 20.19 9.19 -18.15
CA GLY A 250 19.68 9.51 -19.48
C GLY A 250 18.15 9.45 -19.62
N TYR A 251 17.41 9.49 -18.52
CA TYR A 251 15.95 9.42 -18.51
C TYR A 251 15.30 10.69 -17.93
N ALA A 252 14.12 11.04 -18.42
CA ALA A 252 13.26 12.11 -17.91
C ALA A 252 11.93 11.52 -17.42
N HIS A 253 11.38 12.02 -16.30
CA HIS A 253 10.15 11.52 -15.69
C HIS A 253 8.87 11.81 -16.51
N THR A 254 8.79 13.01 -17.06
CA THR A 254 7.67 13.55 -17.87
C THR A 254 6.29 13.70 -17.23
N ASP A 255 6.00 13.06 -16.09
CA ASP A 255 4.74 13.28 -15.34
C ASP A 255 4.99 13.84 -13.92
N LEU A 256 5.73 14.95 -13.82
CA LEU A 256 6.05 15.55 -12.52
C LEU A 256 4.88 16.41 -12.01
N ARG A 257 4.17 15.91 -11.00
CA ARG A 257 3.05 16.56 -10.32
C ARG A 257 2.91 16.04 -8.89
N TRP A 258 2.07 16.68 -8.07
CA TRP A 258 1.91 16.29 -6.67
C TRP A 258 1.27 14.91 -6.50
N GLU A 259 0.45 14.49 -7.45
CA GLU A 259 -0.16 13.16 -7.50
C GLU A 259 0.89 12.06 -7.74
N SER A 260 2.00 12.40 -8.38
CA SER A 260 3.12 11.48 -8.65
C SER A 260 4.15 11.46 -7.52
N ILE A 261 3.79 11.95 -6.32
CA ILE A 261 4.67 11.98 -5.15
C ILE A 261 3.95 11.35 -3.95
N VAL A 262 4.68 10.51 -3.23
CA VAL A 262 4.23 9.90 -1.97
C VAL A 262 5.16 10.29 -0.84
N VAL A 263 4.63 10.32 0.38
CA VAL A 263 5.41 10.56 1.61
C VAL A 263 5.56 9.24 2.36
N GLN A 264 6.81 8.82 2.53
CA GLN A 264 7.21 7.70 3.39
C GLN A 264 7.60 8.24 4.79
N HIS A 265 7.76 7.33 5.76
CA HIS A 265 8.12 7.64 7.16
C HIS A 265 9.12 8.80 7.28
N ALA A 266 8.92 9.67 8.28
CA ALA A 266 9.83 10.77 8.61
C ALA A 266 10.06 11.81 7.49
N GLU A 267 9.00 12.21 6.78
CA GLU A 267 9.02 13.29 5.76
C GLU A 267 9.91 12.99 4.55
N GLN A 268 10.07 11.73 4.18
CA GLN A 268 10.78 11.33 2.97
C GLN A 268 9.82 11.35 1.77
N TRP A 269 10.08 12.24 0.81
CA TRP A 269 9.25 12.41 -0.38
C TRP A 269 9.83 11.57 -1.52
N VAL A 270 9.01 10.67 -2.06
CA VAL A 270 9.41 9.70 -3.08
C VAL A 270 8.62 9.98 -4.36
N LEU A 271 9.32 10.09 -5.47
CA LEU A 271 8.75 10.23 -6.81
C LEU A 271 8.34 8.85 -7.34
N ILE A 272 7.06 8.70 -7.69
CA ILE A 272 6.44 7.48 -8.21
C ILE A 272 6.02 7.68 -9.67
N ASP A 273 5.40 6.67 -10.28
CA ASP A 273 4.86 6.73 -11.65
C ASP A 273 5.93 6.91 -12.76
N LEU A 274 7.03 6.14 -12.64
CA LEU A 274 8.08 6.04 -13.66
C LEU A 274 7.58 5.48 -15.01
N GLU A 275 6.35 4.96 -15.05
CA GLU A 275 5.67 4.48 -16.25
C GLU A 275 5.46 5.56 -17.32
N PHE A 276 5.67 6.84 -17.03
CA PHE A 276 5.67 7.92 -18.03
C PHE A 276 7.08 8.35 -18.43
N ALA A 277 8.12 7.81 -17.80
CA ALA A 277 9.48 8.20 -18.11
C ALA A 277 9.87 7.84 -19.56
N CYS A 278 10.80 8.61 -20.10
CA CYS A 278 11.36 8.43 -21.45
C CYS A 278 12.85 8.74 -21.46
N VAL A 279 13.51 8.43 -22.58
CA VAL A 279 14.88 8.88 -22.81
C VAL A 279 14.89 10.41 -22.92
N VAL A 280 15.90 11.07 -22.36
CA VAL A 280 16.04 12.53 -22.47
C VAL A 280 16.11 12.93 -23.94
N ASN A 281 15.48 14.04 -24.30
CA ASN A 281 15.38 14.57 -25.67
C ASN A 281 14.57 13.70 -26.66
N THR A 282 13.76 12.76 -26.18
CA THR A 282 12.77 12.06 -27.01
C THR A 282 11.35 12.57 -26.75
N VAL A 283 10.43 12.26 -27.66
CA VAL A 283 9.00 12.55 -27.47
C VAL A 283 8.48 11.69 -26.30
N PRO A 284 7.86 12.28 -25.26
CA PRO A 284 7.25 11.53 -24.19
C PRO A 284 6.18 10.59 -24.74
N PHE A 285 6.14 9.38 -24.18
CA PHE A 285 5.04 8.48 -24.46
C PHE A 285 3.77 9.01 -23.79
N THR A 286 2.73 9.22 -24.59
CA THR A 286 1.38 9.57 -24.11
C THR A 286 0.43 8.44 -24.51
N PRO A 287 -0.19 7.74 -23.56
CA PRO A 287 -1.20 6.74 -23.89
C PRO A 287 -2.39 7.41 -24.59
N VAL A 288 -2.94 6.75 -25.61
CA VAL A 288 -4.13 7.24 -26.33
C VAL A 288 -5.30 7.40 -25.34
N GLY A 289 -5.81 8.64 -25.20
CA GLY A 289 -6.88 8.99 -24.27
C GLY A 289 -6.42 9.46 -22.88
N GLY A 290 -5.11 9.54 -22.62
CA GLY A 290 -4.55 10.19 -21.43
C GLY A 290 -4.49 11.73 -21.57
N PRO A 291 -4.46 12.48 -20.46
CA PRO A 291 -4.18 13.92 -20.52
C PRO A 291 -2.81 14.14 -21.19
N ILE A 292 -2.76 15.04 -22.18
CA ILE A 292 -1.51 15.45 -22.83
C ILE A 292 -0.67 16.22 -21.82
N ILE A 293 0.34 15.57 -21.23
CA ILE A 293 1.28 16.24 -20.33
C ILE A 293 2.38 16.88 -21.19
N ARG A 294 2.27 18.20 -21.41
CA ARG A 294 3.32 19.00 -22.06
C ARG A 294 4.39 19.34 -21.01
N VAL A 295 5.50 18.60 -20.97
CA VAL A 295 6.68 19.04 -20.21
C VAL A 295 7.63 19.82 -21.10
N LEU A 296 7.72 21.12 -20.85
CA LEU A 296 8.79 21.99 -21.31
C LEU A 296 10.09 21.59 -20.59
N VAL A 297 10.94 20.83 -21.27
CA VAL A 297 12.38 20.84 -20.98
C VAL A 297 12.99 21.88 -21.90
N ARG A 298 13.45 22.99 -21.30
CA ARG A 298 14.11 24.18 -21.90
C ARG A 298 14.41 24.10 -23.41
N GLY A 299 13.75 24.97 -24.18
CA GLY A 299 14.43 25.70 -25.26
C GLY A 299 13.98 25.49 -26.71
N VAL A 300 13.00 24.63 -27.02
CA VAL A 300 12.44 24.57 -28.39
C VAL A 300 10.94 24.29 -28.36
N THR A 301 10.12 25.29 -28.66
CA THR A 301 8.72 25.12 -29.01
C THR A 301 8.64 24.52 -30.42
N TYR A 302 8.27 23.25 -30.53
CA TYR A 302 7.73 22.71 -31.78
C TYR A 302 6.22 22.82 -31.75
N GLN A 303 5.71 23.78 -32.52
CA GLN A 303 4.30 23.89 -32.85
C GLN A 303 4.06 23.01 -34.07
N LYS A 304 3.38 21.88 -33.89
CA LYS A 304 2.86 21.11 -35.03
C LYS A 304 1.52 21.71 -35.42
N ASP A 305 1.55 22.88 -36.05
CA ASP A 305 0.41 23.37 -36.83
C ASP A 305 0.59 22.90 -38.27
N GLU A 306 -0.47 22.29 -38.78
CA GLU A 306 -0.62 21.99 -40.19
C GLU A 306 -0.38 23.26 -41.02
N ALA A 307 0.56 23.17 -41.95
CA ALA A 307 0.72 24.02 -43.14
C ALA A 307 0.44 25.53 -42.97
N ARG A 308 1.49 26.32 -42.71
CA ARG A 308 1.87 27.50 -43.51
C ARG A 308 3.19 28.09 -43.06
N VAL A 309 4.12 28.22 -44.01
CA VAL A 309 5.37 28.96 -43.87
C VAL A 309 5.05 30.44 -43.68
N VAL A 310 5.46 31.02 -42.55
CA VAL A 310 5.65 32.46 -42.42
C VAL A 310 6.99 32.69 -41.73
N HIS A 311 7.97 33.19 -42.49
CA HIS A 311 9.21 33.74 -41.96
C HIS A 311 8.88 35.00 -41.16
N SER A 312 9.32 35.10 -39.91
CA SER A 312 9.52 36.41 -39.28
C SER A 312 10.86 36.46 -38.54
N THR A 313 11.69 37.37 -39.04
CA THR A 313 12.97 37.81 -38.49
C THR A 313 12.70 38.87 -37.42
N VAL A 314 13.22 38.73 -36.21
CA VAL A 314 13.38 39.82 -35.23
C VAL A 314 14.70 39.58 -34.49
N VAL A 315 15.82 40.11 -35.01
CA VAL A 315 16.43 41.41 -34.64
C VAL A 315 16.69 41.54 -33.14
N ASN A 316 17.95 41.28 -32.77
CA ASN A 316 18.58 41.69 -31.52
C ASN A 316 18.37 43.19 -31.25
N LYS A 317 18.10 43.55 -29.99
CA LYS A 317 18.71 44.71 -29.32
C LYS A 317 18.42 44.70 -27.81
N LEU A 318 19.53 44.65 -27.05
CA LEU A 318 19.81 45.18 -25.70
C LEU A 318 18.84 44.86 -24.56
#